data_AF-A0AB38J8Q6-F1
#
_entry.id   AF-A0AB38J8Q6-F1
#
_cell.length_a   1.000
_cell.length_b   1.000
_cell.length_c   1.000
_cell.angle_alpha   90.00
_cell.angle_beta   90.00
_cell.angle_gamma   90.00
#
_symmetry.space_group_name_H-M   'P 1'
#
loop_
_entity.id
_entity.type
_entity.pdbx_description
1 polymer ?
#
loop_
_entity_poly.entity_id
_entity_poly.type
_entity_poly.pdbx_seq_one_letter_code
_entity_poly.pdbx_strand_id
1 'polypeptide(L)'
;MRRSLSAATDTAGAAGERLLESFSVMILVCVLLIANAVWNAVVWPPFLRRVRKDPRARDASGRATTFLRVHTILIGVSLLLAAVSLVVGVLGLVRGA
;
A
#
# COMPACT_ATOMS: atom_id res chain seq x y z
N MET A 1 -18.44 39.28 -27.20
CA MET A 1 -19.10 37.96 -27.31
C MET A 1 -18.15 36.81 -27.66
N ARG A 2 -17.24 36.93 -28.63
CA ARG A 2 -16.28 35.84 -28.98
C ARG A 2 -15.24 35.53 -27.88
N ARG A 3 -14.75 36.55 -27.16
CA ARG A 3 -13.79 36.37 -26.04
C ARG A 3 -14.36 35.60 -24.85
N SER A 4 -15.65 35.80 -24.52
CA SER A 4 -16.29 35.11 -23.39
C SER A 4 -16.51 33.62 -23.65
N LEU A 5 -16.71 33.23 -24.92
CA LEU A 5 -16.85 31.82 -25.32
C LEU A 5 -15.48 31.10 -25.30
N SER A 6 -14.39 31.76 -25.73
CA SER A 6 -13.04 31.20 -25.68
C SER A 6 -12.55 30.93 -24.26
N ALA A 7 -12.79 31.86 -23.34
CA ALA A 7 -12.40 31.67 -21.93
C ALA A 7 -13.17 30.51 -21.26
N ALA A 8 -14.42 30.28 -21.66
CA ALA A 8 -15.24 29.17 -21.15
C ALA A 8 -14.78 27.80 -21.71
N THR A 9 -14.29 27.74 -22.94
CA THR A 9 -13.73 26.51 -23.51
C THR A 9 -12.40 26.14 -22.89
N ASP A 10 -11.55 27.13 -22.59
CA ASP A 10 -10.25 26.91 -21.96
C ASP A 10 -10.38 26.40 -20.51
N THR A 11 -11.34 26.92 -19.75
CA THR A 11 -11.62 26.46 -18.39
C THR A 11 -12.24 25.06 -18.36
N ALA A 12 -13.13 24.74 -19.29
CA ALA A 12 -13.68 23.41 -19.45
C ALA A 12 -12.61 22.37 -19.85
N GLY A 13 -11.70 22.74 -20.76
CA GLY A 13 -10.55 21.92 -21.15
C GLY A 13 -9.61 21.63 -19.98
N ALA A 14 -9.21 22.67 -19.25
CA ALA A 14 -8.34 22.52 -18.07
C ALA A 14 -9.00 21.74 -16.93
N ALA A 15 -10.33 21.78 -16.80
CA ALA A 15 -11.05 20.94 -15.84
C ALA A 15 -11.05 19.46 -16.29
N GLY A 16 -11.23 19.20 -17.59
CA GLY A 16 -11.13 17.85 -18.16
C GLY A 16 -9.75 17.22 -17.97
N GLU A 17 -8.69 17.95 -18.24
CA GLU A 17 -7.30 17.49 -18.03
C GLU A 17 -7.03 17.14 -16.56
N ARG A 18 -7.44 18.00 -15.61
CA ARG A 18 -7.31 17.73 -14.17
C ARG A 18 -8.08 16.48 -13.72
N LEU A 19 -9.25 16.24 -14.30
CA LEU A 19 -10.02 15.03 -14.01
C LEU A 19 -9.26 13.80 -14.51
N LEU A 20 -8.77 13.82 -15.75
CA LEU A 20 -7.99 12.71 -16.34
C LEU A 20 -6.69 12.44 -15.56
N GLU A 21 -6.00 13.49 -15.13
CA GLU A 21 -4.83 13.37 -14.24
C GLU A 21 -5.21 12.74 -12.90
N SER A 22 -6.31 13.20 -12.28
CA SER A 22 -6.80 12.67 -11.01
C SER A 22 -7.17 11.19 -11.11
N PHE A 23 -7.84 10.78 -12.19
CA PHE A 23 -8.16 9.37 -12.45
C PHE A 23 -6.88 8.53 -12.62
N SER A 24 -5.91 9.03 -13.39
CA SER A 24 -4.64 8.35 -13.63
C SER A 24 -3.82 8.19 -12.35
N VAL A 25 -3.74 9.24 -11.53
CA VAL A 25 -3.06 9.22 -10.22
C VAL A 25 -3.77 8.26 -9.27
N MET A 26 -5.09 8.25 -9.23
CA MET A 26 -5.85 7.33 -8.38
C MET A 26 -5.60 5.87 -8.75
N ILE A 27 -5.64 5.52 -10.04
CA ILE A 27 -5.34 4.16 -10.52
C ILE A 27 -3.92 3.78 -10.11
N LEU A 28 -2.94 4.66 -10.33
CA LEU A 28 -1.56 4.42 -9.94
C LEU A 28 -1.43 4.14 -8.43
N VAL A 29 -2.06 4.98 -7.59
CA VAL A 29 -2.04 4.79 -6.13
C VAL A 29 -2.67 3.45 -5.74
N CYS A 30 -3.81 3.08 -6.33
CA CYS A 30 -4.46 1.80 -6.05
C CYS A 30 -3.57 0.62 -6.42
N VAL A 31 -2.94 0.65 -7.60
CA VAL A 31 -2.01 -0.38 -8.05
C VAL A 31 -0.82 -0.49 -7.12
N LEU A 32 -0.23 0.64 -6.70
CA LEU A 32 0.89 0.66 -5.77
C LEU A 32 0.52 0.10 -4.39
N LEU A 33 -0.67 0.40 -3.87
CA LEU A 33 -1.16 -0.15 -2.60
C LEU A 33 -1.32 -1.67 -2.66
N ILE A 34 -1.88 -2.18 -3.76
CA ILE A 34 -2.05 -3.62 -3.98
C ILE A 34 -0.69 -4.30 -4.15
N ALA A 35 0.21 -3.72 -4.95
CA ALA A 35 1.57 -4.24 -5.14
C ALA A 35 2.35 -4.28 -3.81
N ASN A 36 2.23 -3.23 -2.99
CA ASN A 36 2.79 -3.20 -1.64
C ASN A 36 2.22 -4.34 -0.78
N ALA A 37 0.91 -4.56 -0.83
CA ALA A 37 0.28 -5.63 -0.06
C ALA A 37 0.81 -7.02 -0.46
N VAL A 38 0.91 -7.28 -1.77
CA VAL A 38 1.46 -8.52 -2.32
C VAL A 38 2.91 -8.72 -1.90
N TRP A 39 3.75 -7.68 -2.03
CA TRP A 39 5.15 -7.74 -1.61
C TRP A 39 5.29 -8.14 -0.13
N ASN A 40 4.56 -7.46 0.77
CA ASN A 40 4.61 -7.73 2.20
C ASN A 40 4.14 -9.17 2.51
N ALA A 41 3.07 -9.62 1.86
CA ALA A 41 2.54 -10.98 2.04
C ALA A 41 3.50 -12.07 1.56
N VAL A 42 4.30 -11.81 0.52
CA VAL A 42 5.26 -12.76 -0.04
C VAL A 42 6.57 -12.79 0.75
N VAL A 43 7.09 -11.61 1.12
CA VAL A 43 8.44 -11.49 1.67
C VAL A 43 8.51 -11.79 3.17
N TRP A 44 7.53 -11.30 3.94
CA TRP A 44 7.65 -11.35 5.40
C TRP A 44 7.42 -12.73 6.03
N PRO A 45 6.47 -13.58 5.58
CA PRO A 45 6.28 -14.89 6.21
C PRO A 45 7.51 -15.81 6.08
N PRO A 46 8.19 -15.92 4.92
CA PRO A 46 9.46 -16.64 4.82
C PRO A 46 10.56 -16.04 5.69
N PHE A 47 10.61 -14.71 5.82
CA PHE A 47 11.58 -14.03 6.67
C PHE A 47 11.34 -14.33 8.15
N LEU A 48 10.10 -14.27 8.64
CA LEU A 48 9.75 -14.65 10.01
C LEU A 48 10.12 -16.11 10.32
N ARG A 49 9.93 -17.01 9.35
CA ARG A 49 10.35 -18.42 9.47
C ARG A 49 11.87 -18.55 9.64
N ARG A 50 12.67 -17.70 8.99
CA ARG A 50 14.13 -17.66 9.16
C ARG A 50 14.51 -17.08 10.53
N VAL A 51 13.91 -15.96 10.92
CA VAL A 51 14.12 -15.34 12.23
C VAL A 51 13.83 -16.33 13.36
N ARG A 52 12.75 -17.11 13.28
CA ARG A 52 12.40 -18.12 14.27
C ARG A 52 13.41 -19.27 14.40
N LYS A 53 14.23 -19.51 13.38
CA LYS A 53 15.29 -20.53 13.37
C LYS A 53 16.66 -19.97 13.78
N ASP A 54 16.80 -18.67 13.90
CA ASP A 54 18.05 -18.03 14.35
C ASP A 54 18.36 -18.47 15.80
N PRO A 55 19.61 -18.81 16.13
CA PRO A 55 20.00 -19.19 17.49
C PRO A 55 19.64 -18.16 18.56
N ARG A 56 19.57 -16.87 18.20
CA ARG A 56 19.20 -15.78 19.11
C ARG A 56 17.70 -15.71 19.40
N ALA A 57 16.86 -16.45 18.67
CA ALA A 57 15.41 -16.35 18.77
C ALA A 57 14.85 -16.91 20.08
N ARG A 58 15.54 -17.89 20.67
CA ARG A 58 15.15 -18.52 21.93
C ARG A 58 16.31 -18.58 22.91
N ASP A 59 16.01 -18.42 24.19
CA ASP A 59 16.99 -18.56 25.26
C ASP A 59 17.25 -20.05 25.59
N ALA A 60 18.18 -20.32 26.52
CA ALA A 60 18.52 -21.69 26.94
C ALA A 60 17.34 -22.48 27.54
N SER A 61 16.32 -21.79 28.04
CA SER A 61 15.06 -22.40 28.53
C SER A 61 13.98 -22.53 27.44
N GLY A 62 14.31 -22.19 26.19
CA GLY A 62 13.40 -22.23 25.06
C GLY A 62 12.41 -21.06 24.97
N ARG A 63 12.53 -20.01 25.81
CA ARG A 63 11.62 -18.86 25.79
C ARG A 63 11.98 -17.89 24.67
N ALA A 64 10.97 -17.19 24.14
CA ALA A 64 11.18 -16.18 23.10
C ALA A 64 11.98 -14.99 23.67
N THR A 65 13.07 -14.65 23.00
CA THR A 65 13.91 -13.49 23.35
C THR A 65 13.30 -12.19 22.81
N THR A 66 13.85 -11.05 23.23
CA THR A 66 13.52 -9.73 22.65
C THR A 66 13.75 -9.70 21.14
N PHE A 67 14.79 -10.38 20.65
CA PHE A 67 15.07 -10.48 19.21
C PHE A 67 13.89 -11.07 18.45
N LEU A 68 13.36 -12.21 18.90
CA LEU A 68 12.20 -12.82 18.26
C LEU A 68 10.93 -11.96 18.42
N ARG A 69 10.73 -11.36 19.58
CA ARG A 69 9.56 -10.51 19.86
C ARG A 69 9.50 -9.30 18.94
N VAL A 70 10.59 -8.53 18.84
CA VAL A 70 10.64 -7.32 18.00
C VAL A 70 10.35 -7.65 16.54
N HIS A 71 11.00 -8.68 15.99
CA HIS A 71 10.75 -9.07 14.59
C HIS A 71 9.33 -9.57 14.36
N THR A 72 8.76 -10.30 15.32
CA THR A 72 7.37 -10.75 15.21
C THR A 72 6.40 -9.56 15.20
N ILE A 73 6.63 -8.55 16.04
CA ILE A 73 5.80 -7.33 16.07
C ILE A 73 5.96 -6.54 14.78
N LEU A 74 7.19 -6.27 14.35
CA LEU A 74 7.47 -5.50 13.13
C LEU A 74 6.81 -6.16 11.91
N ILE A 75 7.00 -7.47 11.75
CA ILE A 75 6.39 -8.23 10.65
C ILE A 75 4.87 -8.26 10.77
N GLY A 76 4.33 -8.46 11.98
CA GLY A 76 2.90 -8.46 12.22
C GLY A 76 2.24 -7.14 11.83
N VAL A 77 2.84 -6.00 12.21
CA VAL A 77 2.36 -4.67 11.83
C VAL A 77 2.47 -4.45 10.32
N SER A 78 3.58 -4.85 9.68
CA SER A 78 3.71 -4.75 8.23
C SER A 78 2.64 -5.55 7.49
N LEU A 79 2.30 -6.75 7.96
CA LEU A 79 1.23 -7.57 7.38
C LEU A 79 -0.16 -6.98 7.63
N LEU A 80 -0.39 -6.37 8.78
CA LEU A 80 -1.63 -5.63 9.06
C LEU A 80 -1.78 -4.44 8.11
N LEU A 81 -0.73 -3.63 7.95
CA LEU A 81 -0.72 -2.51 7.01
C LEU A 81 -0.91 -2.99 5.57
N ALA A 82 -0.30 -4.11 5.19
CA ALA A 82 -0.52 -4.74 3.89
C ALA A 82 -1.99 -5.13 3.66
N ALA A 83 -2.66 -5.71 4.67
CA ALA A 83 -4.08 -6.04 4.58
C ALA A 83 -4.94 -4.78 4.41
N VAL A 84 -4.64 -3.71 5.15
CA VAL A 84 -5.32 -2.41 4.99
C VAL A 84 -5.05 -1.82 3.60
N SER A 85 -3.80 -1.83 3.12
CA SER A 85 -3.44 -1.37 1.77
C SER A 85 -4.22 -2.11 0.69
N LEU A 86 -4.34 -3.44 0.82
CA LEU A 86 -5.12 -4.25 -0.12
C LEU A 86 -6.59 -3.84 -0.14
N VAL A 87 -7.21 -3.72 1.03
CA VAL A 87 -8.61 -3.29 1.14
C VAL A 87 -8.79 -1.91 0.53
N VAL A 88 -7.97 -0.93 0.89
CA VAL A 88 -8.07 0.45 0.37
C VAL A 88 -7.85 0.48 -1.15
N GLY A 89 -6.83 -0.22 -1.67
CA GLY A 89 -6.55 -0.27 -3.10
C GLY A 89 -7.70 -0.90 -3.90
N VAL A 90 -8.26 -2.02 -3.42
CA VAL A 90 -9.42 -2.66 -4.07
C VAL A 90 -10.66 -1.77 -4.00
N LEU A 91 -10.95 -1.17 -2.84
CA LEU A 91 -12.09 -0.26 -2.71
C LEU A 91 -11.95 0.98 -3.61
N GLY A 92 -10.73 1.51 -3.76
CA GLY A 92 -10.44 2.61 -4.68
C GLY A 92 -10.73 2.25 -6.13
N LEU A 93 -10.36 1.04 -6.57
CA LEU A 93 -10.68 0.57 -7.94
C LEU A 93 -12.18 0.29 -8.14
N VAL A 94 -12.88 -0.22 -7.13
CA VAL A 94 -14.30 -0.58 -7.25
C VAL A 94 -15.23 0.62 -7.10
N ARG A 95 -14.85 1.63 -6.31
CA ARG A 95 -15.71 2.79 -5.99
C ARG A 95 -15.24 4.11 -6.59
N GLY A 96 -13.97 4.20 -7.01
CA GLY A 96 -13.37 5.39 -7.59
C GLY A 96 -13.19 5.34 -9.11
N ALA A 97 -13.39 4.18 -9.73
CA ALA A 97 -13.48 4.01 -11.19
C ALA A 97 -14.92 4.17 -11.69
#